data_AF-A0A090SJV6-F1
#
_entry.id   AF-A0A090SJV6-F1
#
_cell.length_a   1.000
_cell.length_b   1.000
_cell.length_c   1.000
_cell.angle_alpha   90.00
_cell.angle_beta   90.00
_cell.angle_gamma   90.00
#
_symmetry.space_group_name_H-M   'P 1'
#
loop_
_entity.id
_entity.type
_entity.pdbx_description
1 polymer ?
#
loop_
_entity_poly.entity_id
_entity_poly.type
_entity_poly.pdbx_seq_one_letter_code
_entity_poly.pdbx_strand_id
1 'polypeptide(L)'
;MSEAEARPSNFIRQIIDKDLADGKHTSVHTRFPPEPNGYLHIGHAKSICLNFGIAQDYQGQCNLRFDDTNPEKEDVEYVESIKNDVSWLGFDWSGEVCYSSNYFDKLYEYAVELINKGLAYVEELSPEQIREYRGTLTAPGKPSPYRDRPVEENLTLFEKMRDGGFEEGTACLRAKIDMAHRSW
;
A
#
# COMPACT_ATOMS: atom_id res chain seq x y z
N MET A 1 -21.04 0.58 39.41
CA MET A 1 -20.98 1.34 38.15
C MET A 1 -19.53 1.76 37.99
N SER A 2 -18.74 0.96 37.28
CA SER A 2 -17.33 1.28 37.03
C SER A 2 -17.28 2.49 36.13
N GLU A 3 -16.55 3.53 36.54
CA GLU A 3 -16.10 4.59 35.65
C GLU A 3 -15.50 3.91 34.42
N ALA A 4 -16.13 4.09 33.26
CA ALA A 4 -15.52 3.69 32.01
C ALA A 4 -14.25 4.54 31.91
N GLU A 5 -13.08 3.91 32.11
CA GLU A 5 -11.78 4.56 31.99
C GLU A 5 -11.80 5.42 30.74
N ALA A 6 -11.62 6.73 30.91
CA ALA A 6 -11.64 7.66 29.80
C ALA A 6 -10.51 7.29 28.84
N ARG A 7 -10.86 6.65 27.72
CA ARG A 7 -9.91 6.25 26.70
C ARG A 7 -9.16 7.51 26.23
N PRO A 8 -7.83 7.49 26.16
CA PRO A 8 -7.08 8.61 25.60
C PRO A 8 -7.55 8.86 24.17
N SER A 9 -8.24 9.98 23.97
CA SER A 9 -8.86 10.34 22.70
C SER A 9 -7.85 11.01 21.77
N ASN A 10 -8.07 10.87 20.47
CA ASN A 10 -7.32 11.53 19.41
C ASN A 10 -8.24 11.77 18.21
N PHE A 11 -7.78 12.56 17.24
CA PHE A 11 -8.60 12.93 16.07
C PHE A 11 -9.05 11.73 15.22
N ILE A 12 -8.30 10.62 15.20
CA ILE A 12 -8.65 9.40 14.45
C ILE A 12 -9.85 8.72 15.10
N ARG A 13 -9.85 8.59 16.44
CA ARG A 13 -10.98 8.03 17.20
C ARG A 13 -12.25 8.85 17.02
N GLN A 14 -12.13 10.19 17.00
CA GLN A 14 -13.26 11.07 16.73
C GLN A 14 -13.87 10.86 15.33
N ILE A 15 -13.03 10.58 14.32
CA ILE A 15 -13.50 10.23 12.97
C ILE A 15 -14.23 8.89 13.00
N ILE A 16 -13.67 7.89 13.69
CA ILE A 16 -14.30 6.56 13.83
C ILE A 16 -15.66 6.68 14.53
N ASP A 17 -15.72 7.41 15.65
CA ASP A 17 -16.96 7.63 16.41
C ASP A 17 -18.03 8.25 15.52
N LYS A 18 -17.66 9.26 14.72
CA LYS A 18 -18.56 9.89 13.77
C LYS A 18 -19.03 8.92 12.69
N ASP A 19 -18.12 8.18 12.06
CA ASP A 19 -18.46 7.23 10.99
C ASP A 19 -19.38 6.10 11.48
N LEU A 20 -19.21 5.65 12.74
CA LEU A 20 -20.09 4.68 13.39
C LEU A 20 -21.46 5.30 13.73
N ALA A 21 -21.48 6.53 14.26
CA ALA A 21 -22.72 7.24 14.59
C ALA A 21 -23.56 7.57 13.35
N ASP A 22 -22.91 7.93 12.24
CA ASP A 22 -23.54 8.21 10.95
C ASP A 22 -23.96 6.91 10.22
N GLY A 23 -23.60 5.73 10.75
CA GLY A 23 -23.90 4.44 10.15
C GLY A 23 -23.14 4.15 8.86
N LYS A 24 -22.09 4.93 8.55
CA LYS A 24 -21.22 4.72 7.38
C LYS A 24 -20.46 3.40 7.47
N HIS A 25 -20.07 3.03 8.69
CA HIS A 25 -19.47 1.74 9.00
C HIS A 25 -20.20 1.11 10.18
N THR A 26 -20.28 -0.22 10.20
CA THR A 26 -20.88 -0.99 11.30
C THR A 26 -19.84 -1.65 12.21
N SER A 27 -18.57 -1.67 11.78
CA SER A 27 -17.44 -2.25 12.51
C SER A 27 -16.13 -1.59 12.08
N VAL A 28 -15.14 -1.62 12.96
CA VAL A 28 -13.80 -1.07 12.71
C VAL A 28 -12.85 -2.19 12.27
N HIS A 29 -12.08 -1.94 11.21
CA HIS A 29 -11.05 -2.85 10.74
C HIS A 29 -9.77 -2.07 10.41
N THR A 30 -8.73 -2.24 11.22
CA THR A 30 -7.42 -1.60 11.05
C THR A 30 -6.37 -2.60 10.54
N ARG A 31 -5.15 -2.12 10.26
CA ARG A 31 -4.00 -2.98 10.01
C ARG A 31 -2.70 -2.32 10.42
N PHE A 32 -1.74 -3.11 10.87
CA PHE A 32 -0.33 -2.74 10.98
C PHE A 32 0.46 -3.36 9.81
N PRO A 33 0.93 -2.56 8.83
CA PRO A 33 1.53 -3.08 7.61
C PRO A 33 3.06 -2.82 7.51
N PRO A 34 3.93 -3.47 8.31
CA PRO A 34 5.38 -3.28 8.17
C PRO A 34 5.95 -3.97 6.91
N GLU A 35 6.96 -3.34 6.31
CA GLU A 35 7.85 -4.02 5.35
C GLU A 35 8.79 -4.96 6.13
N PRO A 36 8.98 -6.22 5.75
CA PRO A 36 9.86 -7.15 6.46
C PRO A 36 11.33 -6.99 6.01
N ASN A 37 11.86 -5.77 6.12
CA ASN A 37 13.24 -5.43 5.72
C ASN A 37 14.12 -4.91 6.87
N GLY A 38 13.63 -5.03 8.12
CA GLY A 38 14.34 -4.60 9.31
C GLY A 38 13.56 -4.88 10.59
N TYR A 39 14.28 -4.79 11.72
CA TYR A 39 13.71 -4.95 13.06
C TYR A 39 12.81 -3.77 13.45
N LEU A 40 11.78 -4.05 14.27
CA LEU A 40 10.97 -2.97 14.81
C LEU A 40 11.76 -2.14 15.83
N HIS A 41 11.57 -0.82 15.77
CA HIS A 41 12.05 0.11 16.78
C HIS A 41 10.88 0.81 17.50
N ILE A 42 11.15 1.58 18.55
CA ILE A 42 10.14 2.25 19.38
C ILE A 42 9.13 3.12 18.59
N GLY A 43 9.53 3.68 17.45
CA GLY A 43 8.60 4.39 16.56
C GLY A 43 7.43 3.51 16.06
N HIS A 44 7.67 2.22 15.81
CA HIS A 44 6.65 1.27 15.38
C HIS A 44 5.67 0.94 16.50
N ALA A 45 6.13 0.93 17.77
CA ALA A 45 5.25 0.69 18.91
C ALA A 45 4.08 1.69 18.95
N LYS A 46 4.31 2.95 18.56
CA LYS A 46 3.22 3.93 18.43
C LYS A 46 2.17 3.50 17.40
N SER A 47 2.61 3.02 16.23
CA SER A 47 1.71 2.55 15.17
C SER A 47 0.96 1.29 15.57
N ILE A 48 1.64 0.36 16.25
CA ILE A 48 1.06 -0.88 16.80
C ILE A 48 -0.02 -0.53 17.82
N CYS A 49 0.32 0.21 18.88
CA CYS A 49 -0.64 0.60 19.92
C CYS A 49 -1.83 1.38 19.35
N LEU A 50 -1.61 2.20 18.31
CA LEU A 50 -2.69 2.91 17.65
C LEU A 50 -3.63 1.95 16.90
N ASN A 51 -3.11 1.10 16.01
CA ASN A 51 -3.95 0.27 15.15
C ASN A 51 -4.63 -0.87 15.93
N PHE A 52 -3.87 -1.61 16.74
CA PHE A 52 -4.41 -2.71 17.53
C PHE A 52 -5.27 -2.18 18.70
N GLY A 53 -4.84 -1.09 19.35
CA GLY A 53 -5.63 -0.46 20.41
C GLY A 53 -6.97 0.09 19.90
N ILE A 54 -7.02 0.66 18.68
CA ILE A 54 -8.29 1.02 18.05
C ILE A 54 -9.17 -0.21 17.85
N ALA A 55 -8.64 -1.30 17.29
CA ALA A 55 -9.45 -2.51 17.09
C ALA A 55 -10.00 -3.05 18.43
N GLN A 56 -9.19 -3.11 19.48
CA GLN A 56 -9.63 -3.55 20.81
C GLN A 56 -10.72 -2.65 21.39
N ASP A 57 -10.52 -1.34 21.35
CA ASP A 57 -11.47 -0.37 21.92
C ASP A 57 -12.84 -0.38 21.24
N TYR A 58 -12.86 -0.63 19.93
CA TYR A 58 -14.08 -0.67 19.14
C TYR A 58 -14.59 -2.09 18.87
N GLN A 59 -14.03 -3.11 19.55
CA GLN A 59 -14.39 -4.52 19.36
C GLN A 59 -14.33 -4.93 17.87
N GLY A 60 -13.39 -4.35 17.15
CA GLY A 60 -13.13 -4.55 15.73
C GLY A 60 -12.02 -5.56 15.47
N GLN A 61 -11.45 -5.48 14.28
CA GLN A 61 -10.38 -6.36 13.82
C GLN A 61 -9.12 -5.57 13.47
N CYS A 62 -7.93 -6.14 13.70
CA CYS A 62 -6.67 -5.57 13.25
C CYS A 62 -5.82 -6.64 12.59
N ASN A 63 -5.50 -6.47 11.31
CA ASN A 63 -4.62 -7.39 10.61
C ASN A 63 -3.16 -7.03 10.88
N LEU A 64 -2.31 -8.05 11.04
CA LEU A 64 -0.88 -7.94 10.78
C LEU A 64 -0.67 -8.26 9.30
N ARG A 65 -0.12 -7.31 8.53
CA ARG A 65 0.15 -7.52 7.11
C ARG A 65 1.60 -7.22 6.79
N PHE A 66 2.32 -8.15 6.20
CA PHE A 66 3.63 -7.84 5.65
C PHE A 66 3.45 -7.13 4.29
N ASP A 67 4.07 -5.97 4.12
CA ASP A 67 4.15 -5.27 2.84
C ASP A 67 5.34 -5.80 2.04
N ASP A 68 5.24 -7.06 1.65
CA ASP A 68 6.29 -7.89 1.06
C ASP A 68 6.31 -7.81 -0.48
N THR A 69 6.42 -6.59 -1.00
CA THR A 69 6.39 -6.30 -2.44
C THR A 69 7.77 -6.12 -3.08
N ASN A 70 8.84 -6.20 -2.28
CA ASN A 70 10.23 -6.03 -2.71
C ASN A 70 11.08 -7.28 -2.39
N PRO A 71 11.23 -8.22 -3.34
CA PRO A 71 11.89 -9.50 -3.08
C PRO A 71 13.39 -9.37 -2.72
N GLU A 72 14.05 -8.25 -3.00
CA GLU A 72 15.49 -8.08 -2.71
C GLU A 72 15.80 -7.75 -1.26
N LYS A 73 14.84 -7.20 -0.52
CA LYS A 73 15.07 -6.62 0.81
C LYS A 73 14.40 -7.39 1.94
N GLU A 74 13.75 -8.49 1.62
CA GLU A 74 12.87 -9.20 2.53
C GLU A 74 13.55 -10.45 3.07
N ASP A 75 13.46 -10.62 4.40
CA ASP A 75 13.98 -11.79 5.09
C ASP A 75 12.92 -12.36 6.04
N VAL A 76 12.82 -13.69 6.07
CA VAL A 76 11.97 -14.43 6.99
C VAL A 76 12.36 -14.14 8.44
N GLU A 77 13.63 -13.84 8.71
CA GLU A 77 14.11 -13.38 10.02
C GLU A 77 13.31 -12.17 10.53
N TYR A 78 13.10 -11.16 9.68
CA TYR A 78 12.35 -9.96 10.05
C TYR A 78 10.87 -10.25 10.25
N VAL A 79 10.28 -11.12 9.42
CA VAL A 79 8.89 -11.57 9.59
C VAL A 79 8.66 -12.15 10.99
N GLU A 80 9.51 -13.08 11.41
CA GLU A 80 9.38 -13.71 12.73
C GLU A 80 9.68 -12.75 13.87
N SER A 81 10.70 -11.88 13.75
CA SER A 81 10.97 -10.86 14.76
C SER A 81 9.79 -9.89 14.94
N ILE A 82 9.21 -9.42 13.83
CA ILE A 82 8.06 -8.49 13.86
C ILE A 82 6.86 -9.13 14.55
N LYS A 83 6.55 -10.40 14.24
CA LYS A 83 5.47 -11.14 14.92
C LYS A 83 5.73 -11.25 16.41
N ASN A 84 6.96 -11.62 16.80
CA ASN A 84 7.35 -11.73 18.20
C ASN A 84 7.23 -10.40 18.94
N ASP A 85 7.66 -9.29 18.35
CA ASP A 85 7.57 -7.96 18.96
C ASP A 85 6.12 -7.49 19.14
N VAL A 86 5.25 -7.75 18.15
CA VAL A 86 3.81 -7.43 18.24
C VAL A 86 3.15 -8.23 19.38
N SER A 87 3.42 -9.54 19.45
CA SER A 87 2.90 -10.39 20.52
C SER A 87 3.51 -10.04 21.89
N TRP A 88 4.79 -9.68 21.95
CA TRP A 88 5.47 -9.25 23.17
C TRP A 88 4.88 -7.94 23.74
N LEU A 89 4.46 -7.03 22.87
CA LEU A 89 3.70 -5.82 23.26
C LEU A 89 2.27 -6.12 23.74
N GLY A 90 1.82 -7.38 23.69
CA GLY A 90 0.52 -7.82 24.20
C GLY A 90 -0.63 -7.66 23.21
N PHE A 91 -0.35 -7.59 21.91
CA PHE A 91 -1.37 -7.51 20.87
C PHE A 91 -1.47 -8.79 20.05
N ASP A 92 -2.72 -9.14 19.71
CA ASP A 92 -3.04 -10.25 18.81
C ASP A 92 -3.66 -9.68 17.52
N TRP A 93 -3.25 -10.22 16.37
CA TRP A 93 -3.89 -9.91 15.09
C TRP A 93 -5.09 -10.81 14.82
N SER A 94 -5.99 -10.30 14.00
CA SER A 94 -7.22 -11.00 13.61
C SER A 94 -6.94 -11.95 12.44
N GLY A 95 -7.28 -13.23 12.63
CA GLY A 95 -7.14 -14.25 11.59
C GLY A 95 -5.68 -14.58 11.28
N GLU A 96 -5.44 -14.99 10.03
CA GLU A 96 -4.10 -15.32 9.55
C GLU A 96 -3.28 -14.05 9.27
N VAL A 97 -1.95 -14.18 9.37
CA VAL A 97 -1.03 -13.14 8.90
C VAL A 97 -1.27 -12.90 7.41
N CYS A 98 -1.43 -11.64 7.03
CA CYS A 98 -1.61 -11.25 5.64
C CYS A 98 -0.25 -10.95 5.00
N TYR A 99 -0.10 -11.28 3.72
CA TYR A 99 1.06 -10.93 2.91
C TYR A 99 0.55 -10.19 1.68
N SER A 100 1.21 -9.11 1.30
CA SER A 100 0.87 -8.33 0.11
C SER A 100 1.13 -9.14 -1.16
N SER A 101 2.14 -9.99 -1.15
CA SER A 101 2.45 -10.97 -2.20
C SER A 101 1.31 -11.95 -2.49
N ASN A 102 0.52 -12.34 -1.48
CA ASN A 102 -0.68 -13.17 -1.68
C ASN A 102 -1.74 -12.51 -2.58
N TYR A 103 -1.64 -11.21 -2.83
CA TYR A 103 -2.56 -10.46 -3.68
C TYR A 103 -1.97 -10.10 -5.05
N PHE A 104 -0.78 -10.60 -5.42
CA PHE A 104 -0.16 -10.24 -6.71
C PHE A 104 -1.03 -10.56 -7.92
N ASP A 105 -1.69 -11.72 -7.95
CA ASP A 105 -2.64 -12.06 -9.02
C ASP A 105 -3.77 -11.02 -9.11
N LYS A 106 -4.32 -10.63 -7.95
CA LYS A 106 -5.39 -9.62 -7.88
C LYS A 106 -4.90 -8.24 -8.31
N LEU A 107 -3.68 -7.86 -7.94
CA LEU A 107 -3.06 -6.59 -8.33
C LEU A 107 -2.79 -6.57 -9.84
N TYR A 108 -2.35 -7.69 -10.42
CA TYR A 108 -2.20 -7.84 -11.86
C TYR A 108 -3.55 -7.71 -12.58
N GLU A 109 -4.62 -8.35 -12.08
CA GLU A 109 -5.98 -8.19 -12.62
C GLU A 109 -6.43 -6.72 -12.62
N TYR A 110 -6.21 -6.00 -11.51
CA TYR A 110 -6.53 -4.56 -11.45
C TYR A 110 -5.67 -3.73 -12.41
N ALA A 111 -4.40 -4.07 -12.59
CA ALA A 111 -3.54 -3.42 -13.58
C ALA A 111 -4.09 -3.61 -15.00
N VAL A 112 -4.50 -4.82 -15.35
CA VAL A 112 -5.16 -5.14 -16.64
C VAL A 112 -6.48 -4.38 -16.78
N GLU A 113 -7.29 -4.28 -15.72
CA GLU A 113 -8.52 -3.49 -15.73
C GLU A 113 -8.23 -2.00 -15.99
N LEU A 114 -7.20 -1.43 -15.38
CA LEU A 114 -6.78 -0.04 -15.61
C LEU A 114 -6.29 0.17 -17.05
N ILE A 115 -5.54 -0.77 -17.61
CA ILE A 115 -5.11 -0.73 -19.02
C ILE A 115 -6.33 -0.73 -19.94
N ASN A 116 -7.29 -1.64 -19.72
CA ASN A 116 -8.53 -1.73 -20.51
C ASN A 116 -9.38 -0.45 -20.47
N LYS A 117 -9.36 0.27 -19.33
CA LYS A 117 -10.03 1.57 -19.19
C LYS A 117 -9.22 2.75 -19.78
N GLY A 118 -8.04 2.50 -20.33
CA GLY A 118 -7.13 3.54 -20.82
C GLY A 118 -6.48 4.36 -19.69
N LEU A 119 -6.54 3.87 -18.45
CA LEU A 119 -6.07 4.53 -17.23
C LEU A 119 -4.66 4.09 -16.81
N ALA A 120 -4.03 3.18 -17.55
CA ALA A 120 -2.63 2.81 -17.38
C ALA A 120 -1.97 2.57 -18.74
N TYR A 121 -0.65 2.72 -18.80
CA TYR A 121 0.14 2.49 -20.01
C TYR A 121 1.55 1.97 -19.67
N VAL A 122 2.18 1.25 -20.59
CA VAL A 122 3.57 0.80 -20.48
C VAL A 122 4.51 1.92 -20.91
N GLU A 123 5.39 2.30 -19.99
CA GLU A 123 6.44 3.29 -20.13
C GLU A 123 7.75 2.58 -20.48
N GLU A 124 8.42 3.03 -21.54
CA GLU A 124 9.75 2.54 -21.96
C GLU A 124 10.82 3.65 -21.88
N LEU A 125 10.50 4.81 -21.29
CA LEU A 125 11.51 5.81 -20.94
C LEU A 125 12.42 5.25 -19.83
N SER A 126 13.72 5.56 -19.91
CA SER A 126 14.66 5.18 -18.84
C SER A 126 14.28 5.84 -17.50
N PRO A 127 14.74 5.30 -16.36
CA PRO A 127 14.50 5.92 -15.04
C PRO A 127 14.89 7.41 -14.97
N GLU A 128 16.00 7.78 -15.62
CA GLU A 128 16.48 9.17 -15.73
C GLU A 128 15.51 10.01 -16.56
N GLN A 129 15.08 9.50 -17.72
CA GLN A 129 14.12 10.19 -18.58
C GLN A 129 12.77 10.35 -17.89
N ILE A 130 12.28 9.33 -17.16
CA ILE A 130 11.05 9.43 -16.36
C ILE A 130 11.18 10.58 -15.35
N ARG A 131 12.33 10.72 -14.69
CA ARG A 131 12.59 11.82 -13.75
C ARG A 131 12.56 13.18 -14.44
N GLU A 132 13.18 13.31 -15.61
CA GLU A 132 13.15 14.54 -16.41
C GLU A 132 11.73 14.90 -16.88
N TYR A 133 10.95 13.91 -17.33
CA TYR A 133 9.59 14.10 -17.84
C TYR A 133 8.59 14.39 -16.72
N ARG A 134 8.87 13.97 -15.48
CA ARG A 134 8.03 14.25 -14.31
C ARG A 134 7.97 15.75 -13.97
N GLY A 135 9.02 16.50 -14.28
CA GLY A 135 9.15 17.92 -13.93
C GLY A 135 9.73 18.14 -12.52
N THR A 136 9.47 19.30 -11.92
CA THR A 136 9.89 19.66 -10.57
C THR A 136 8.77 20.38 -9.80
N LEU A 137 8.92 20.59 -8.48
CA LEU A 137 7.96 21.35 -7.65
C LEU A 137 7.50 22.69 -8.27
N THR A 138 8.30 23.29 -9.15
CA THR A 138 8.04 24.57 -9.81
C THR A 138 7.75 24.46 -11.31
N ALA A 139 7.95 23.30 -11.94
CA ALA A 139 7.77 23.09 -13.38
C ALA A 139 6.90 21.85 -13.65
N PRO A 140 5.80 21.98 -14.43
CA PRO A 140 4.91 20.85 -14.69
C PRO A 140 5.64 19.75 -15.48
N GLY A 141 5.21 18.51 -15.27
CA GLY A 141 5.65 17.39 -16.08
C GLY A 141 5.09 17.45 -17.49
N LYS A 142 5.67 16.65 -18.37
CA LYS A 142 5.25 16.49 -19.77
C LYS A 142 4.89 15.02 -20.05
N PRO A 143 3.90 14.76 -20.92
CA PRO A 143 3.52 13.39 -21.25
C PRO A 143 4.68 12.63 -21.89
N SER A 144 4.82 11.36 -21.53
CA SER A 144 5.72 10.42 -22.23
C SER A 144 5.25 10.22 -23.68
N PRO A 145 6.16 10.01 -24.64
CA PRO A 145 5.79 9.62 -26.01
C PRO A 145 4.99 8.31 -26.05
N TYR A 146 5.08 7.48 -25.00
CA TYR A 146 4.40 6.20 -24.87
C TYR A 146 3.03 6.30 -24.19
N ARG A 147 2.64 7.48 -23.71
CA ARG A 147 1.46 7.69 -22.88
C ARG A 147 0.15 7.34 -23.60
N ASP A 148 0.10 7.52 -24.91
CA ASP A 148 -1.12 7.38 -25.71
C ASP A 148 -1.13 6.11 -26.58
N ARG A 149 -0.35 5.08 -26.20
CA ARG A 149 -0.44 3.76 -26.82
C ARG A 149 -1.87 3.20 -26.76
N PRO A 150 -2.31 2.45 -27.80
CA PRO A 150 -3.55 1.70 -27.77
C PRO A 150 -3.59 0.68 -26.61
N VAL A 151 -4.81 0.30 -26.20
CA VAL A 151 -5.02 -0.66 -25.12
C VAL A 151 -4.37 -2.00 -25.45
N GLU A 152 -4.55 -2.50 -26.68
CA GLU A 152 -4.06 -3.78 -27.15
C GLU A 152 -2.53 -3.87 -27.11
N GLU A 153 -1.87 -2.76 -27.44
CA GLU A 153 -0.41 -2.65 -27.39
C GLU A 153 0.08 -2.68 -25.92
N ASN A 154 -0.58 -1.93 -25.03
CA ASN A 154 -0.23 -1.94 -23.60
C ASN A 154 -0.42 -3.31 -22.96
N LEU A 155 -1.51 -4.03 -23.28
CA LEU A 155 -1.75 -5.39 -22.78
C LEU A 155 -0.65 -6.35 -23.25
N THR A 156 -0.28 -6.28 -24.53
CA THR A 156 0.78 -7.12 -25.11
C THR A 156 2.13 -6.85 -24.43
N LEU A 157 2.47 -5.58 -24.23
CA LEU A 157 3.73 -5.19 -23.58
C LEU A 157 3.75 -5.56 -22.09
N PHE A 158 2.64 -5.36 -21.38
CA PHE A 158 2.55 -5.69 -19.97
C PHE A 158 2.61 -7.20 -19.73
N GLU A 159 2.01 -8.00 -20.60
CA GLU A 159 2.16 -9.46 -20.59
C GLU A 159 3.62 -9.86 -20.82
N LYS A 160 4.27 -9.26 -21.82
CA LYS A 160 5.69 -9.48 -22.09
C LYS A 160 6.58 -9.10 -20.91
N MET A 161 6.25 -8.05 -20.15
CA MET A 161 6.97 -7.69 -18.92
C MET A 161 6.84 -8.80 -17.87
N ARG A 162 5.63 -9.31 -17.64
CA ARG A 162 5.39 -10.39 -16.68
C ARG A 162 6.13 -11.68 -17.05
N ASP A 163 6.23 -11.97 -18.34
CA ASP A 163 6.91 -13.16 -18.86
C ASP A 163 8.44 -13.00 -18.95
N GLY A 164 9.00 -11.90 -18.43
CA GLY A 164 10.45 -11.66 -18.40
C GLY A 164 11.06 -11.25 -19.74
N GLY A 165 10.26 -10.73 -20.66
CA GLY A 165 10.71 -10.32 -22.01
C GLY A 165 11.41 -8.95 -22.07
N PHE A 166 11.61 -8.29 -20.93
CA PHE A 166 12.30 -7.01 -20.78
C PHE A 166 13.40 -7.11 -19.71
N GLU A 167 14.51 -6.42 -19.94
CA GLU A 167 15.53 -6.25 -18.90
C GLU A 167 15.03 -5.32 -17.81
N GLU A 168 15.52 -5.49 -16.59
CA GLU A 168 15.14 -4.66 -15.44
C GLU A 168 15.36 -3.17 -15.73
N GLY A 169 14.37 -2.34 -15.37
CA GLY A 169 14.41 -0.89 -15.58
C GLY A 169 14.15 -0.41 -17.01
N THR A 170 13.97 -1.30 -17.98
CA THR A 170 13.70 -0.91 -19.38
C THR A 170 12.21 -0.66 -19.68
N ALA A 171 11.31 -1.20 -18.86
CA ALA A 171 9.88 -0.96 -18.96
C ALA A 171 9.21 -0.92 -17.58
N CYS A 172 8.18 -0.09 -17.42
CA CYS A 172 7.32 -0.11 -16.23
C CYS A 172 5.86 0.24 -16.57
N LEU A 173 4.91 -0.24 -15.76
CA LEU A 173 3.51 0.16 -15.91
C LEU A 173 3.26 1.46 -15.13
N ARG A 174 2.63 2.46 -15.75
CA ARG A 174 2.29 3.74 -15.12
C ARG A 174 0.80 4.02 -15.19
N ALA A 175 0.26 4.55 -14.10
CA ALA A 175 -1.09 5.12 -14.10
C ALA A 175 -1.13 6.39 -14.98
N LYS A 176 -2.17 6.51 -15.80
CA LYS A 176 -2.43 7.64 -16.69
C LYS A 176 -3.29 8.67 -15.95
N ILE A 177 -2.65 9.52 -15.16
CA ILE A 177 -3.30 10.61 -14.40
C ILE A 177 -2.99 11.95 -15.09
N ASP A 178 -2.52 12.97 -14.37
CA ASP A 178 -2.24 14.29 -14.88
C ASP A 178 -0.77 14.64 -14.64
N MET A 179 -0.03 14.86 -15.73
CA MET A 179 1.39 15.24 -15.68
C MET A 179 1.61 16.68 -15.22
N ALA A 180 0.57 17.52 -15.24
CA ALA A 180 0.62 18.90 -14.75
C ALA A 180 0.11 19.03 -13.30
N HIS A 181 -0.22 17.92 -12.63
CA HIS A 181 -0.74 17.94 -11.28
C HIS A 181 0.29 18.51 -10.29
N ARG A 182 -0.17 19.29 -9.31
CA ARG A 182 0.70 19.98 -8.34
C ARG A 182 1.13 19.12 -7.16
N SER A 183 0.39 18.06 -6.86
CA SER A 183 0.79 17.04 -5.88
C SER A 183 1.63 16.00 -6.59
N TRP A 184 2.87 15.88 -6.12
CA TRP A 184 3.88 14.92 -6.56
C TRP A 184 3.59 13.53 -6.04
#